data_AF-A0A934I0E2-F1
#
_entry.id   AF-A0A934I0E2-F1
#
_cell.length_a   1.000
_cell.length_b   1.000
_cell.length_c   1.000
_cell.angle_alpha   90.00
_cell.angle_beta   90.00
_cell.angle_gamma   90.00
#
_symmetry.space_group_name_H-M   'P 1'
#
loop_
_entity.id
_entity.type
_entity.pdbx_description
1 polymer ?
#
loop_
_entity_poly.entity_id
_entity_poly.type
_entity_poly.pdbx_seq_one_letter_code
_entity_poly.pdbx_strand_id
1 'polypeptide(L)'
;MRNKNLKGLPLIGKGCHGKVYRLDENRCIKICKHAKDMQMEYRVLKHASGYPQFPKVYECKDRYMIREYIDGQNIQDYIKENGFDNNLARELTELINVFIKLKFTRIDIRMQEVFVTRDHKIRIVDTTRYLDKRSSYPRKMLKTLKRLRCYKQYMKFLKENSPKLYKFWNKRPSSRSFF
;
A
#
# COMPACT_ATOMS: atom_id res chain seq x y z
N MET A 1 30.36 -7.78 -3.29
CA MET A 1 29.68 -6.61 -2.68
C MET A 1 30.34 -6.28 -1.35
N ARG A 2 31.09 -5.19 -1.22
CA ARG A 2 31.70 -4.78 0.06
C ARG A 2 31.07 -3.46 0.52
N ASN A 3 30.19 -3.57 1.51
CA ASN A 3 29.74 -2.55 2.47
C ASN A 3 29.17 -1.21 1.94
N LYS A 4 27.87 -1.18 1.60
CA LYS A 4 27.08 0.01 1.96
C LYS A 4 27.01 0.02 3.50
N ASN A 5 27.70 0.95 4.15
CA ASN A 5 27.72 1.03 5.60
C ASN A 5 26.37 1.54 6.10
N LEU A 6 25.56 0.63 6.65
CA LEU A 6 24.23 0.95 7.17
C LEU A 6 24.26 1.35 8.65
N LYS A 7 25.45 1.30 9.29
CA LYS A 7 25.60 1.69 10.69
C LYS A 7 25.24 3.17 10.83
N GLY A 8 24.35 3.48 11.78
CA GLY A 8 23.88 4.83 12.06
C GLY A 8 22.68 5.30 11.26
N LEU A 9 22.21 4.55 10.25
CA LEU A 9 21.01 4.95 9.50
C LEU A 9 19.73 4.68 10.29
N PRO A 10 18.76 5.61 10.30
CA PRO A 10 17.48 5.41 10.97
C PRO A 10 16.71 4.23 10.38
N LEU A 11 16.33 3.26 11.22
CA LEU A 11 15.44 2.17 10.84
C LEU A 11 14.00 2.69 10.82
N ILE A 12 13.40 2.77 9.62
CA ILE A 12 12.05 3.31 9.41
C ILE A 12 11.01 2.23 9.14
N GLY A 13 11.43 0.98 8.93
CA GLY A 13 10.51 -0.13 8.74
C GLY A 13 11.19 -1.48 8.93
N LYS A 14 10.47 -2.42 9.55
CA LYS A 14 10.90 -3.81 9.72
C LYS A 14 9.69 -4.72 9.50
N GLY A 15 9.79 -5.64 8.55
CA GLY A 15 8.69 -6.55 8.21
C GLY A 15 9.18 -7.96 7.94
N CYS A 16 8.26 -8.82 7.48
CA CYS A 16 8.56 -10.22 7.19
C CYS A 16 9.68 -10.37 6.14
N HIS A 17 9.68 -9.49 5.13
CA HIS A 17 10.58 -9.56 3.98
C HIS A 17 11.94 -8.88 4.20
N GLY A 18 12.07 -7.96 5.17
CA GLY A 18 13.28 -7.17 5.28
C GLY A 18 13.21 -5.98 6.23
N LYS A 19 14.23 -5.12 6.12
CA LYS A 19 14.35 -3.85 6.84
C LYS A 19 14.43 -2.69 5.86
N VAL A 20 13.96 -1.53 6.26
CA VAL A 20 14.02 -0.28 5.51
C VAL A 20 14.73 0.76 6.35
N TYR A 21 15.76 1.38 5.79
CA TYR A 21 16.54 2.43 6.42
C TYR A 21 16.40 3.72 5.64
N ARG A 22 16.27 4.85 6.33
CA ARG A 22 16.28 6.17 5.71
C ARG A 22 17.70 6.51 5.28
N LEU A 23 17.87 6.98 4.05
CA LEU A 23 19.16 7.48 3.54
C LEU A 23 19.23 9.00 3.65
N ASP A 24 18.16 9.68 3.24
CA ASP A 24 18.02 11.14 3.28
C ASP A 24 16.53 11.53 3.27
N GLU A 25 16.21 12.78 2.91
CA GLU A 25 14.85 13.32 2.84
C GLU A 25 13.97 12.65 1.78
N ASN A 26 14.57 12.17 0.69
CA ASN A 26 13.84 11.68 -0.48
C ASN A 26 14.04 10.18 -0.71
N ARG A 27 15.02 9.56 -0.07
CA ARG A 27 15.45 8.18 -0.37
C ARG A 27 15.52 7.31 0.87
N CYS A 28 15.15 6.06 0.67
CA CYS A 28 15.37 4.98 1.61
C CYS A 28 15.98 3.76 0.91
N ILE A 29 16.63 2.91 1.69
CA ILE A 29 17.13 1.61 1.24
C ILE A 29 16.33 0.49 1.91
N LYS A 30 15.69 -0.36 1.11
CA LYS A 30 15.10 -1.61 1.55
C LYS A 30 16.10 -2.73 1.37
N ILE A 31 16.24 -3.59 2.37
CA ILE A 31 17.11 -4.77 2.34
C ILE A 31 16.25 -5.98 2.69
N CYS A 32 16.05 -6.85 1.70
CA CYS A 32 15.28 -8.07 1.85
C CYS A 32 16.13 -9.24 2.33
N LYS A 33 15.50 -10.19 3.02
CA LYS A 33 16.14 -11.45 3.43
C LYS A 33 16.54 -12.28 2.21
N HIS A 34 15.66 -12.34 1.21
CA HIS A 34 15.82 -13.13 -0.01
C HIS A 34 15.76 -12.24 -1.26
N ALA A 35 16.62 -12.52 -2.24
CA ALA A 35 16.64 -11.80 -3.51
C ALA A 35 15.33 -11.93 -4.28
N LYS A 36 14.65 -13.10 -4.22
CA LYS A 36 13.36 -13.30 -4.88
C LYS A 36 12.30 -12.28 -4.44
N ASP A 37 12.27 -11.95 -3.14
CA ASP A 37 11.29 -11.01 -2.59
C ASP A 37 11.56 -9.60 -3.11
N MET A 38 12.84 -9.21 -3.18
CA MET A 38 13.26 -7.94 -3.77
C MET A 38 12.88 -7.84 -5.25
N GLN A 39 13.11 -8.90 -6.02
CA GLN A 39 12.80 -8.93 -7.45
C GLN A 39 11.29 -8.95 -7.73
N MET A 40 10.47 -9.54 -6.84
CA MET A 40 9.01 -9.46 -6.96
C MET A 40 8.52 -8.03 -6.74
N GLU A 41 8.98 -7.36 -5.69
CA GLU A 41 8.61 -5.96 -5.42
C GLU A 41 9.11 -5.02 -6.52
N TYR A 42 10.35 -5.21 -6.98
CA TYR A 42 10.90 -4.41 -8.08
C TYR A 42 10.05 -4.51 -9.35
N ARG A 43 9.60 -5.73 -9.71
CA ARG A 43 8.71 -5.93 -10.86
C ARG A 43 7.39 -5.18 -10.71
N VAL A 44 6.80 -5.18 -9.52
CA VAL A 44 5.56 -4.43 -9.26
C VAL A 44 5.78 -2.92 -9.38
N LEU A 45 6.86 -2.39 -8.77
CA LEU A 45 7.17 -0.95 -8.84
C LEU A 45 7.54 -0.49 -10.25
N LYS A 46 8.28 -1.32 -11.00
CA LYS A 46 8.60 -1.04 -12.41
C LYS A 46 7.34 -1.02 -13.27
N HIS A 47 6.42 -1.97 -13.06
CA HIS A 47 5.14 -2.02 -13.77
C HIS A 47 4.23 -0.84 -13.44
N ALA A 48 4.25 -0.38 -12.18
CA ALA A 48 3.49 0.77 -11.71
C ALA A 48 4.22 2.12 -11.94
N SER A 49 5.33 2.12 -12.68
CA SER A 49 6.09 3.34 -12.96
C SER A 49 5.20 4.39 -13.63
N GLY A 50 5.30 5.64 -13.16
CA GLY A 50 4.46 6.75 -13.60
C GLY A 50 3.18 6.96 -12.78
N TYR A 51 2.81 6.02 -11.90
CA TYR A 51 1.69 6.23 -10.97
C TYR A 51 2.19 6.80 -9.64
N PRO A 52 1.71 7.99 -9.22
CA PRO A 52 2.23 8.67 -8.04
C PRO A 52 1.98 7.89 -6.75
N GLN A 53 1.00 6.98 -6.70
CA GLN A 53 0.71 6.16 -5.52
C GLN A 53 1.89 5.25 -5.12
N PHE A 54 2.80 4.96 -6.04
CA PHE A 54 3.94 4.06 -5.83
C PHE A 54 5.25 4.83 -5.67
N PRO A 55 6.22 4.32 -4.89
CA PRO A 55 7.53 4.94 -4.78
C PRO A 55 8.34 4.75 -6.06
N LYS A 56 9.05 5.79 -6.48
CA LYS A 56 10.05 5.70 -7.56
C LYS A 56 11.21 4.80 -7.14
N VAL A 57 11.70 3.97 -8.05
CA VAL A 57 12.90 3.14 -7.81
C VAL A 57 14.10 3.82 -8.44
N TYR A 58 15.17 3.98 -7.67
CA TYR A 58 16.43 4.55 -8.14
C TYR A 58 17.47 3.48 -8.47
N GLU A 59 17.50 2.40 -7.68
CA GLU A 59 18.46 1.31 -7.85
C GLU A 59 17.86 0.02 -7.29
N CYS A 60 18.08 -1.12 -7.96
CA CYS A 60 17.76 -2.44 -7.42
C CYS A 60 18.86 -3.44 -7.78
N LYS A 61 19.47 -4.06 -6.77
CA LYS A 61 20.55 -5.04 -6.94
C LYS A 61 20.49 -6.10 -5.85
N ASP A 62 20.51 -7.38 -6.27
CA ASP A 62 20.47 -8.55 -5.40
C ASP A 62 19.33 -8.50 -4.37
N ARG A 63 19.67 -8.12 -3.14
CA ARG A 63 18.77 -8.08 -1.98
C ARG A 63 18.45 -6.66 -1.51
N TYR A 64 18.94 -5.62 -2.19
CA TYR A 64 18.65 -4.25 -1.80
C TYR A 64 18.02 -3.44 -2.94
N MET A 65 17.24 -2.44 -2.55
CA MET A 65 16.67 -1.45 -3.46
C MET A 65 16.74 -0.07 -2.80
N ILE A 66 17.25 0.91 -3.54
CA ILE A 66 17.11 2.31 -3.21
C ILE A 66 15.87 2.83 -3.91
N ARG A 67 14.95 3.41 -3.14
CA ARG A 67 13.69 3.94 -3.64
C ARG A 67 13.28 5.20 -2.90
N GLU A 68 12.26 5.86 -3.42
CA GLU A 68 11.63 7.02 -2.80
C GLU A 68 11.22 6.70 -1.35
N TYR A 69 11.60 7.60 -0.45
CA TYR A 69 11.09 7.65 0.90
C TYR A 69 9.74 8.36 0.88
N ILE A 70 8.73 7.74 1.47
CA ILE A 70 7.40 8.31 1.57
C ILE A 70 7.28 9.00 2.92
N ASP A 71 7.32 10.33 2.92
CA ASP A 71 7.02 11.14 4.10
C ASP A 71 5.50 11.25 4.27
N GLY A 72 4.96 10.46 5.18
CA GLY A 72 3.53 10.42 5.46
C GLY A 72 3.21 9.64 6.73
N GLN A 73 1.97 9.79 7.18
CA GLN A 73 1.44 9.08 8.33
C GLN A 73 0.78 7.77 7.91
N ASN A 74 0.86 6.72 8.72
CA ASN A 74 0.11 5.49 8.43
C ASN A 74 -1.39 5.80 8.38
N ILE A 75 -2.10 5.33 7.35
CA ILE A 75 -3.53 5.64 7.16
C ILE A 75 -4.40 5.23 8.36
N GLN A 76 -4.02 4.16 9.07
CA GLN A 76 -4.81 3.72 10.22
C GLN A 76 -4.68 4.66 11.40
N ASP A 77 -3.51 5.27 11.59
CA ASP A 77 -3.27 6.23 12.66
C ASP A 77 -3.84 7.59 12.27
N TYR A 78 -3.65 7.99 11.01
CA TYR A 78 -4.31 9.18 10.45
C TYR A 78 -5.83 9.13 10.67
N ILE A 79 -6.49 8.00 10.39
CA ILE A 79 -7.93 7.85 10.58
C ILE A 79 -8.34 7.97 12.05
N LYS A 80 -7.52 7.48 13.00
CA LYS A 80 -7.85 7.58 14.42
C LYS A 80 -7.75 9.01 14.92
N GLU A 81 -6.79 9.77 14.41
CA GLU A 81 -6.51 11.14 14.84
C GLU A 81 -7.42 12.16 14.15
N ASN A 82 -7.64 12.00 12.83
CA ASN A 82 -8.30 13.01 11.98
C ASN A 82 -9.68 12.56 11.50
N GLY A 83 -10.07 11.30 11.74
CA GLY A 83 -11.27 10.71 11.19
C GLY A 83 -11.11 10.23 9.74
N PHE A 84 -12.22 9.79 9.17
CA PHE A 84 -12.30 9.33 7.79
C PHE A 84 -13.30 10.22 7.06
N ASP A 85 -12.87 10.93 6.02
CA ASP A 85 -13.70 11.87 5.28
C ASP A 85 -13.89 11.41 3.82
N ASN A 86 -14.64 12.21 3.04
CA ASN A 86 -14.88 11.91 1.64
C ASN A 86 -13.62 12.06 0.77
N ASN A 87 -12.65 12.88 1.17
CA ASN A 87 -11.39 13.01 0.44
C ASN A 87 -10.54 11.74 0.58
N LEU A 88 -10.38 11.24 1.80
CA LEU A 88 -9.67 9.99 2.06
C LEU A 88 -10.39 8.79 1.42
N ALA A 89 -11.72 8.78 1.41
CA ALA A 89 -12.51 7.79 0.69
C ALA A 89 -12.23 7.83 -0.83
N ARG A 90 -12.13 9.02 -1.42
CA ARG A 90 -11.79 9.22 -2.84
C ARG A 90 -10.39 8.71 -3.15
N GLU A 91 -9.38 9.12 -2.37
CA GLU A 91 -8.00 8.69 -2.56
C GLU A 91 -7.84 7.16 -2.42
N LEU A 92 -8.55 6.54 -1.46
CA LEU A 92 -8.52 5.09 -1.28
C LEU A 92 -9.19 4.36 -2.44
N THR A 93 -10.27 4.93 -2.98
CA THR A 93 -10.94 4.41 -4.18
C THR A 93 -10.06 4.55 -5.41
N GLU A 94 -9.34 5.67 -5.54
CA GLU A 94 -8.42 5.90 -6.65
C GLU A 94 -7.25 4.92 -6.65
N LEU A 95 -6.69 4.61 -5.46
CA LEU A 95 -5.67 3.56 -5.34
C LEU A 95 -6.18 2.20 -5.87
N ILE A 96 -7.43 1.84 -5.55
CA ILE A 96 -8.07 0.62 -6.07
C ILE A 96 -8.23 0.68 -7.59
N ASN A 97 -8.69 1.81 -8.14
CA ASN A 97 -8.84 2.00 -9.58
C ASN A 97 -7.51 1.86 -10.31
N VAL A 98 -6.43 2.41 -9.76
CA VAL A 98 -5.07 2.24 -10.29
C VAL A 98 -4.66 0.77 -10.30
N PHE A 99 -4.96 0.00 -9.25
CA PHE A 99 -4.65 -1.43 -9.23
C PHE A 99 -5.41 -2.21 -10.32
N ILE A 100 -6.68 -1.86 -10.54
CA ILE A 100 -7.49 -2.44 -11.61
C ILE A 100 -6.92 -2.06 -12.98
N LYS A 101 -6.57 -0.79 -13.19
CA LYS A 101 -5.98 -0.27 -14.44
C LYS A 101 -4.66 -0.93 -14.77
N LEU A 102 -3.82 -1.15 -13.75
CA LEU A 102 -2.54 -1.87 -13.86
C LEU A 102 -2.71 -3.39 -14.00
N LYS A 103 -3.95 -3.91 -13.99
CA LYS A 103 -4.28 -5.33 -14.06
C LYS A 103 -3.57 -6.16 -12.99
N PHE A 104 -3.40 -5.59 -11.80
CA PHE A 104 -2.90 -6.36 -10.66
C PHE A 104 -3.85 -7.51 -10.35
N THR A 105 -3.28 -8.70 -10.14
CA THR A 105 -4.08 -9.88 -9.80
C THR A 105 -4.65 -9.75 -8.39
N ARG A 106 -4.05 -8.91 -7.55
CA ARG A 106 -4.49 -8.57 -6.20
C ARG A 106 -5.01 -7.13 -6.11
N ILE A 107 -6.23 -6.95 -5.60
CA ILE A 107 -6.73 -5.64 -5.14
C ILE A 107 -6.83 -5.53 -3.62
N ASP A 108 -6.53 -6.62 -2.89
CA ASP A 108 -6.63 -6.65 -1.43
C ASP A 108 -5.45 -5.96 -0.74
N ILE A 109 -5.66 -4.67 -0.48
CA ILE A 109 -4.72 -3.75 0.17
C ILE A 109 -4.58 -4.06 1.67
N ARG A 110 -3.34 -4.02 2.15
CA ARG A 110 -3.03 -4.00 3.59
C ARG A 110 -2.89 -2.53 4.02
N MET A 111 -3.80 -2.04 4.85
CA MET A 111 -3.80 -0.63 5.30
C MET A 111 -2.52 -0.24 6.04
N GLN A 112 -1.82 -1.19 6.67
CA GLN A 112 -0.52 -0.93 7.30
C GLN A 112 0.59 -0.50 6.31
N GLU A 113 0.42 -0.77 5.01
CA GLU A 113 1.38 -0.38 3.96
C GLU A 113 0.98 0.93 3.26
N VAL A 114 -0.12 1.55 3.69
CA VAL A 114 -0.72 2.73 3.09
C VAL A 114 -0.44 3.94 3.97
N PHE A 115 0.01 5.01 3.34
CA PHE A 115 0.41 6.24 4.00
C PHE A 115 -0.36 7.43 3.41
N VAL A 116 -0.73 8.36 4.27
CA VAL A 116 -1.33 9.66 3.92
C VAL A 116 -0.24 10.70 4.02
N THR A 117 0.07 11.36 2.92
CA THR A 117 1.07 12.43 2.84
C THR A 117 0.49 13.77 3.31
N ARG A 118 1.33 14.78 3.50
CA ARG A 118 0.90 16.11 3.98
C ARG A 118 -0.09 16.81 3.05
N ASP A 119 -0.05 16.52 1.76
CA ASP A 119 -1.01 16.99 0.73
C ASP A 119 -2.27 16.10 0.64
N HIS A 120 -2.53 15.29 1.67
CA HIS A 120 -3.65 14.36 1.78
C HIS A 120 -3.76 13.35 0.63
N LYS A 121 -2.62 12.95 0.05
CA LYS A 121 -2.55 11.90 -0.97
C LYS A 121 -2.24 10.54 -0.37
N ILE A 122 -2.75 9.48 -1.00
CA ILE A 122 -2.43 8.12 -0.60
C ILE A 122 -1.23 7.58 -1.37
N ARG A 123 -0.26 7.05 -0.63
CA ARG A 123 0.93 6.33 -1.13
C ARG A 123 0.97 4.91 -0.57
N ILE A 124 1.56 3.96 -1.30
CA ILE A 124 1.76 2.57 -0.85
C ILE A 124 3.24 2.16 -0.95
N VAL A 125 3.80 1.58 0.11
CA VAL A 125 5.26 1.32 0.20
C VAL A 125 5.68 -0.14 0.03
N ASP A 126 4.85 -1.12 0.44
CA ASP A 126 5.15 -2.55 0.27
C ASP A 126 4.15 -3.20 -0.68
N THR A 127 4.63 -3.43 -1.89
CA THR A 127 3.85 -3.94 -3.01
C THR A 127 4.26 -5.35 -3.41
N THR A 128 4.92 -6.08 -2.51
CA THR A 128 5.24 -7.49 -2.73
C THR A 128 3.94 -8.29 -2.95
N ARG A 129 3.91 -9.15 -3.99
CA ARG A 129 2.82 -10.08 -4.34
C ARG A 129 1.56 -9.48 -4.97
N TYR A 130 1.57 -8.24 -5.47
CA TYR A 130 0.39 -7.69 -6.17
C TYR A 130 0.21 -8.22 -7.61
N LEU A 131 1.27 -8.76 -8.21
CA LEU A 131 1.20 -9.47 -9.50
C LEU A 131 0.96 -10.99 -9.34
N ASP A 132 1.42 -11.60 -8.25
CA ASP A 132 1.43 -13.07 -8.12
C ASP A 132 0.22 -13.65 -7.38
N LYS A 133 -0.44 -12.86 -6.51
CA LYS A 133 -1.55 -13.37 -5.67
C LYS A 133 -2.89 -12.88 -6.18
N ARG A 134 -3.77 -13.79 -6.58
CA ARG A 134 -5.11 -13.40 -7.02
C ARG A 134 -6.02 -13.02 -5.84
N SER A 135 -6.58 -11.81 -5.87
CA SER A 135 -7.72 -11.40 -5.06
C SER A 135 -8.46 -10.27 -5.76
N SER A 136 -9.71 -10.52 -6.14
CA SER A 136 -10.60 -9.50 -6.72
C SER A 136 -11.45 -8.79 -5.66
N TYR A 137 -11.24 -9.03 -4.36
CA TYR A 137 -12.03 -8.40 -3.30
C TYR A 137 -11.13 -7.93 -2.15
N PRO A 138 -11.28 -6.67 -1.68
CA PRO A 138 -10.37 -6.09 -0.72
C PRO A 138 -10.74 -6.43 0.74
N ARG A 139 -10.76 -7.74 1.05
CA ARG A 139 -11.19 -8.28 2.36
C ARG A 139 -10.46 -7.64 3.54
N LYS A 140 -9.12 -7.51 3.48
CA LYS A 140 -8.31 -6.97 4.58
C LYS A 140 -8.52 -5.48 4.75
N MET A 141 -8.60 -4.74 3.65
CA MET A 141 -8.94 -3.32 3.66
C MET A 141 -10.30 -3.10 4.32
N LEU A 142 -11.35 -3.78 3.85
CA LEU A 142 -12.71 -3.64 4.38
C LEU A 142 -12.82 -4.10 5.84
N LYS A 143 -12.13 -5.19 6.22
CA LYS A 143 -12.04 -5.61 7.63
C LYS A 143 -11.40 -4.53 8.51
N THR A 144 -10.37 -3.86 8.00
CA THR A 144 -9.70 -2.77 8.73
C THR A 144 -10.61 -1.56 8.85
N LEU A 145 -11.31 -1.15 7.79
CA LEU A 145 -12.30 -0.07 7.84
C LEU A 145 -13.46 -0.37 8.80
N LYS A 146 -13.89 -1.64 8.93
CA LYS A 146 -14.87 -2.05 9.94
C LYS A 146 -14.32 -1.85 11.36
N ARG A 147 -13.08 -2.30 11.62
CA ARG A 147 -12.42 -2.13 12.92
C ARG A 147 -12.24 -0.66 13.29
N LEU A 148 -11.96 0.20 12.32
CA LEU A 148 -11.86 1.65 12.49
C LEU A 148 -13.21 2.38 12.49
N ARG A 149 -14.35 1.64 12.40
CA ARG A 149 -15.71 2.19 12.33
C ARG A 149 -16.03 3.06 11.10
N CYS A 150 -15.18 3.05 10.07
CA CYS A 150 -15.33 3.84 8.84
C CYS A 150 -16.06 3.09 7.71
N TYR A 151 -16.31 1.78 7.85
CA TYR A 151 -16.86 0.95 6.78
C TYR A 151 -18.18 1.49 6.20
N LYS A 152 -19.15 1.85 7.05
CA LYS A 152 -20.47 2.32 6.58
C LYS A 152 -20.33 3.60 5.74
N GLN A 153 -19.49 4.53 6.19
CA GLN A 153 -19.21 5.77 5.50
C GLN A 153 -18.53 5.52 4.15
N TYR A 154 -17.52 4.65 4.10
CA TYR A 154 -16.87 4.29 2.84
C TYR A 154 -17.83 3.61 1.85
N MET A 155 -18.70 2.71 2.33
CA MET A 155 -19.69 2.08 1.47
C MET A 155 -20.74 3.07 0.94
N LYS A 156 -21.14 4.06 1.74
CA LYS A 156 -22.00 5.16 1.28
C LYS A 156 -21.31 5.97 0.18
N PHE A 157 -20.05 6.37 0.41
CA PHE A 157 -19.24 7.07 -0.59
C PHE A 157 -19.16 6.29 -1.91
N LEU A 158 -18.88 4.98 -1.85
CA LEU A 158 -18.81 4.14 -3.06
C LEU A 158 -20.15 4.03 -3.78
N LYS A 159 -21.27 3.96 -3.04
CA LYS A 159 -22.61 3.89 -3.65
C LYS A 159 -22.87 5.13 -4.51
N GLU A 160 -22.44 6.29 -4.03
CA GLU A 160 -22.64 7.59 -4.69
C GLU A 160 -21.61 7.84 -5.80
N ASN A 161 -20.33 7.54 -5.56
CA ASN A 161 -19.21 7.98 -6.41
C ASN A 161 -18.56 6.86 -7.24
N SER A 162 -18.81 5.60 -6.92
CA SER A 162 -18.24 4.43 -7.62
C SER A 162 -19.20 3.25 -7.60
N PRO A 163 -20.42 3.40 -8.16
CA PRO A 163 -21.50 2.42 -8.03
C PRO A 163 -21.15 1.04 -8.58
N LYS A 164 -20.23 0.95 -9.56
CA LYS A 164 -19.73 -0.33 -10.08
C LYS A 164 -18.96 -1.11 -9.01
N LEU A 165 -18.03 -0.47 -8.30
CA LEU A 165 -17.28 -1.07 -7.19
C LEU A 165 -18.22 -1.43 -6.04
N TYR A 166 -19.14 -0.51 -5.68
CA TYR A 166 -20.15 -0.77 -4.65
C TYR A 166 -20.96 -2.02 -4.96
N LYS A 167 -21.57 -2.10 -6.16
CA LYS A 167 -22.38 -3.26 -6.57
C LYS A 167 -21.57 -4.56 -6.53
N PHE A 168 -20.33 -4.53 -7.01
CA PHE A 168 -19.47 -5.72 -7.04
C PHE A 168 -19.09 -6.22 -5.64
N TRP A 169 -18.80 -5.31 -4.70
CA TRP A 169 -18.43 -5.67 -3.34
C TRP A 169 -19.62 -5.95 -2.43
N ASN A 170 -20.77 -5.33 -2.67
CA ASN A 170 -21.98 -5.55 -1.91
C ASN A 170 -22.68 -6.88 -2.27
N LYS A 171 -22.53 -7.36 -3.51
CA LYS A 171 -23.06 -8.67 -3.94
C LYS A 171 -22.29 -9.87 -3.38
N ARG A 172 -21.06 -9.67 -2.90
CA ARG A 172 -20.27 -10.74 -2.28
C ARG A 172 -20.60 -10.76 -0.79
N PRO A 173 -21.34 -11.76 -0.27
CA PRO A 173 -21.49 -11.90 1.16
C PRO A 173 -20.09 -11.97 1.77
N SER A 174 -19.87 -11.26 2.88
CA SER A 174 -18.64 -11.36 3.64
C SER A 174 -18.47 -12.82 4.02
N SER A 175 -17.64 -13.56 3.28
CA SER A 175 -17.48 -14.99 3.49
C SER A 175 -16.92 -15.24 4.88
N ARG A 176 -17.84 -15.71 5.73
CA ARG A 176 -17.71 -16.35 7.04
C ARG A 176 -16.95 -15.54 8.10
N SER A 177 -17.74 -14.91 8.96
CA SER A 177 -17.52 -14.96 10.42
C SER A 177 -17.45 -16.43 10.82
N PHE A 178 -16.24 -16.95 11.03
CA PHE A 178 -16.08 -17.99 12.03
C PHE A 178 -15.78 -17.26 13.33
N PHE A 179 -16.63 -17.54 14.31
CA PHE A 179 -16.40 -17.27 15.72
C PHE A 179 -15.04 -17.85 16.14
#